data_AF-A0A444MPH0-F1
#
_entry.id   AF-A0A444MPH0-F1
#
_cell.length_a   1.000
_cell.length_b   1.000
_cell.length_c   1.000
_cell.angle_alpha   90.00
_cell.angle_beta   90.00
_cell.angle_gamma   90.00
#
_symmetry.space_group_name_H-M   'P 1'
#
loop_
_entity.id
_entity.type
_entity.pdbx_description
1 polymer ?
#
loop_
_entity_poly.entity_id
_entity_poly.type
_entity_poly.pdbx_seq_one_letter_code
_entity_poly.pdbx_strand_id
1 'polypeptide(L)'
;MKKIFTLVIVMLAAVTTSKLYAQDGDYKKFSLGLGFEGALPVGNLGNAYSFGAGATIRATIGLDASSAVTITSGAIAFIPKDLGSGYKLKTQINIPIKAGYKYMLSDNFYAIGEAGITIAKSYASNGNGGTISASGSSFTYAPGIGLKLGALDLSVRYEGYSGAGFIGTRLGFNF
;
A
#
# COMPACT_ATOMS: atom_id res chain seq x y z
N MET A 1 -0.43 -20.86 -14.31
CA MET A 1 -1.32 -20.16 -13.35
C MET A 1 -1.71 -21.03 -12.14
N LYS A 2 -2.15 -22.29 -12.31
CA LYS A 2 -2.53 -23.16 -11.18
C LYS A 2 -1.41 -23.41 -10.16
N LYS A 3 -0.17 -23.60 -10.62
CA LYS A 3 1.00 -23.91 -9.76
C LYS A 3 1.43 -22.76 -8.84
N ILE A 4 1.27 -21.51 -9.25
CA ILE A 4 1.59 -20.32 -8.43
C ILE A 4 0.52 -20.13 -7.35
N PHE A 5 -0.76 -20.36 -7.69
CA PHE A 5 -1.85 -20.32 -6.73
C PHE A 5 -1.72 -21.42 -5.67
N THR A 6 -1.30 -22.62 -6.07
CA THR A 6 -0.99 -23.72 -5.13
C THR A 6 0.18 -23.38 -4.21
N LEU A 7 1.24 -22.72 -4.72
CA LEU A 7 2.40 -22.33 -3.90
C LEU A 7 2.03 -21.31 -2.82
N VAL A 8 1.18 -20.33 -3.17
CA VAL A 8 0.65 -19.32 -2.22
C VAL A 8 -0.25 -19.96 -1.18
N ILE A 9 -1.11 -20.91 -1.57
CA ILE A 9 -1.98 -21.65 -0.64
C ILE A 9 -1.16 -22.58 0.28
N VAL A 10 -0.10 -23.22 -0.23
CA VAL A 10 0.79 -24.09 0.57
C VAL A 10 1.63 -23.27 1.55
N MET A 11 2.11 -22.07 1.18
CA MET A 11 2.76 -21.17 2.14
C MET A 11 1.77 -20.64 3.21
N LEU A 12 0.52 -20.37 2.83
CA LEU A 12 -0.50 -19.90 3.78
C LEU A 12 -0.98 -21.03 4.71
N ALA A 13 -0.97 -22.29 4.24
CA ALA A 13 -1.30 -23.47 5.03
C ALA A 13 -0.14 -23.95 5.92
N ALA A 14 1.12 -23.69 5.55
CA ALA A 14 2.28 -24.02 6.39
C ALA A 14 2.39 -23.17 7.68
N VAL A 15 1.63 -22.08 7.77
CA VAL A 15 1.58 -21.19 8.96
C VAL A 15 0.57 -21.67 10.01
N THR A 16 -0.25 -22.69 9.74
CA THR A 16 -1.38 -23.06 10.63
C THR A 16 -1.10 -24.23 11.59
N THR A 17 0.10 -24.81 11.62
CA THR A 17 0.40 -25.99 12.48
C THR A 17 1.32 -25.72 13.67
N SER A 18 1.72 -24.48 13.92
CA SER A 18 2.38 -24.12 15.18
C SER A 18 1.32 -23.87 16.25
N LYS A 19 0.96 -24.89 17.03
CA LYS A 19 0.35 -24.67 18.35
C LYS A 19 1.38 -23.98 19.25
N LEU A 20 1.44 -22.66 19.19
CA LEU A 20 2.21 -21.83 20.12
C LEU A 20 1.32 -21.52 21.33
N TYR A 21 1.51 -22.29 22.40
CA TYR A 21 1.06 -21.90 23.73
C TYR A 21 2.05 -20.89 24.33
N ALA A 22 1.51 -19.89 25.03
CA ALA A 22 2.17 -18.83 25.82
C ALA A 22 2.91 -17.77 24.98
N GLN A 23 2.55 -16.48 25.03
CA GLN A 23 2.53 -15.66 26.25
C GLN A 23 1.34 -14.68 26.27
N ASP A 24 0.70 -14.55 27.43
CA ASP A 24 -0.13 -13.40 27.84
C ASP A 24 0.75 -12.15 27.95
N GLY A 25 1.21 -11.65 26.81
CA GLY A 25 1.66 -10.27 26.68
C GLY A 25 0.46 -9.44 26.23
N ASP A 26 0.23 -8.29 26.86
CA ASP A 26 -0.85 -7.35 26.57
C ASP A 26 -0.61 -6.59 25.24
N TYR A 27 -0.23 -7.32 24.19
CA TYR A 27 0.00 -6.77 22.85
C TYR A 27 -1.29 -6.85 22.04
N LYS A 28 -1.57 -5.78 21.30
CA LYS A 28 -2.81 -5.67 20.52
C LYS A 28 -2.81 -6.69 19.37
N LYS A 29 -3.52 -7.80 19.57
CA LYS A 29 -3.64 -8.91 18.59
C LYS A 29 -4.22 -8.47 17.25
N PHE A 30 -5.15 -7.51 17.26
CA PHE A 30 -5.74 -6.96 16.05
C PHE A 30 -5.96 -5.45 16.19
N SER A 31 -5.64 -4.69 15.15
CA SER A 31 -5.97 -3.27 15.05
C SER A 31 -6.34 -2.90 13.62
N LEU A 32 -7.21 -1.90 13.51
CA LEU A 32 -7.60 -1.33 12.23
C LEU A 32 -7.18 0.13 12.20
N GLY A 33 -6.56 0.53 11.08
CA GLY A 33 -6.08 1.89 10.90
C GLY A 33 -6.60 2.52 9.62
N LEU A 34 -7.29 3.65 9.75
CA LEU A 34 -7.56 4.53 8.61
C LEU A 34 -6.35 5.44 8.42
N GLY A 35 -5.97 5.74 7.19
CA GLY A 35 -4.85 6.63 6.93
C GLY A 35 -5.05 7.51 5.71
N PHE A 36 -4.55 8.73 5.81
CA PHE A 36 -4.41 9.63 4.67
C PHE A 36 -3.05 9.40 4.03
N GLU A 37 -3.03 9.35 2.71
CA GLU A 37 -1.85 9.09 1.91
C GLU A 37 -1.46 10.36 1.15
N GLY A 38 -0.19 10.70 1.21
CA GLY A 38 0.49 11.57 0.26
C GLY A 38 1.41 10.72 -0.61
N ALA A 39 1.51 11.03 -1.89
CA ALA A 39 2.34 10.31 -2.84
C ALA A 39 3.09 11.30 -3.72
N LEU A 40 4.41 11.19 -3.73
CA LEU A 40 5.29 11.95 -4.61
C LEU A 40 5.79 11.02 -5.73
N PRO A 41 5.25 11.12 -6.96
CA PRO A 41 5.70 10.34 -8.10
C PRO A 41 7.20 10.48 -8.36
N VAL A 42 7.87 9.36 -8.64
CA VAL A 42 9.29 9.32 -9.02
C VAL A 42 9.51 8.48 -10.29
N GLY A 43 10.68 8.61 -10.92
CA GLY A 43 10.99 7.93 -12.17
C GLY A 43 9.97 8.25 -13.27
N ASN A 44 9.56 7.24 -14.04
CA ASN A 44 8.61 7.42 -15.14
C ASN A 44 7.24 7.96 -14.69
N LEU A 45 6.79 7.63 -13.47
CA LEU A 45 5.54 8.16 -12.94
C LEU A 45 5.64 9.67 -12.70
N GLY A 46 6.81 10.15 -12.26
CA GLY A 46 7.11 11.57 -12.06
C GLY A 46 7.14 12.39 -13.35
N ASN A 47 7.29 11.76 -14.51
CA ASN A 47 7.21 12.47 -15.79
C ASN A 47 5.75 12.81 -16.16
N ALA A 48 4.79 11.97 -15.76
CA ALA A 48 3.38 12.13 -16.09
C ALA A 48 2.56 12.82 -14.98
N TYR A 49 2.91 12.63 -13.71
CA TYR A 49 2.14 13.09 -12.55
C TYR A 49 2.97 13.97 -11.61
N SER A 50 2.33 14.96 -10.99
CA SER A 50 2.98 15.92 -10.09
C SER A 50 2.94 15.47 -8.64
N PHE A 51 1.77 15.04 -8.18
CA PHE A 51 1.52 14.62 -6.81
C PHE A 51 0.33 13.65 -6.78
N GLY A 52 0.21 12.86 -5.72
CA GLY A 52 -0.96 12.05 -5.46
C GLY A 52 -1.41 12.12 -4.01
N ALA A 53 -2.71 11.95 -3.79
CA ALA A 53 -3.32 11.94 -2.48
C ALA A 53 -4.37 10.84 -2.40
N GLY A 54 -4.60 10.31 -1.21
CA GLY A 54 -5.52 9.20 -1.05
C GLY A 54 -5.89 8.89 0.38
N ALA A 55 -6.65 7.81 0.52
CA ALA A 55 -6.97 7.21 1.80
C ALA A 55 -6.76 5.69 1.73
N THR A 56 -6.20 5.14 2.80
CA THR A 56 -5.98 3.70 2.98
C THR A 56 -6.59 3.21 4.28
N ILE A 57 -6.92 1.93 4.27
CA ILE A 57 -7.25 1.15 5.44
C ILE A 57 -6.18 0.07 5.62
N ARG A 58 -5.74 -0.13 6.85
CA ARG A 58 -4.71 -1.11 7.22
C ARG A 58 -5.21 -1.94 8.37
N ALA A 59 -5.43 -3.22 8.13
CA ALA A 59 -5.61 -4.21 9.19
C ALA A 59 -4.22 -4.68 9.63
N THR A 60 -3.97 -4.71 10.95
CA THR A 60 -2.71 -5.17 11.53
C THR A 60 -3.01 -6.28 12.52
N ILE A 61 -2.39 -7.44 12.31
CA ILE A 61 -2.50 -8.64 13.14
C ILE A 61 -1.16 -8.80 13.85
N GLY A 62 -1.15 -8.60 15.16
CA GLY A 62 0.06 -8.79 15.99
C GLY A 62 0.42 -10.26 16.08
N LEU A 63 1.66 -10.60 15.76
CA LEU A 63 2.19 -11.96 15.95
C LEU A 63 2.82 -12.09 17.34
N ASP A 64 3.62 -11.10 17.71
CA ASP A 64 4.31 -10.98 18.99
C ASP A 64 4.41 -9.49 19.40
N ALA A 65 5.15 -9.19 20.47
CA ALA A 65 5.31 -7.83 20.98
C ALA A 65 6.01 -6.86 19.99
N SER A 66 6.83 -7.38 19.06
CA SER A 66 7.62 -6.60 18.11
C SER A 66 7.18 -6.79 16.65
N SER A 67 6.46 -7.86 16.32
CA SER A 67 6.15 -8.25 14.95
C SER A 67 4.65 -8.27 14.67
N ALA A 68 4.26 -7.82 13.49
CA ALA A 68 2.88 -7.89 13.03
C ALA A 68 2.79 -8.12 11.51
N VAL A 69 1.72 -8.78 11.09
CA VAL A 69 1.33 -8.86 9.68
C VAL A 69 0.31 -7.75 9.39
N THR A 70 0.42 -7.14 8.22
CA THR A 70 -0.51 -6.08 7.78
C THR A 70 -1.19 -6.44 6.48
N ILE A 71 -2.45 -6.06 6.33
CA ILE A 71 -3.16 -6.03 5.05
C ILE A 71 -3.60 -4.60 4.82
N THR A 72 -3.19 -4.04 3.69
CA THR A 72 -3.44 -2.64 3.33
C THR A 72 -4.17 -2.55 2.02
N SER A 73 -5.25 -1.78 2.00
CA SER A 73 -5.98 -1.43 0.79
C SER A 73 -6.43 0.03 0.81
N GLY A 74 -6.81 0.59 -0.32
CA GLY A 74 -7.28 1.98 -0.39
C GLY A 74 -7.40 2.52 -1.79
N ALA A 75 -7.40 3.84 -1.91
CA ALA A 75 -7.39 4.54 -3.17
C ALA A 75 -6.45 5.75 -3.10
N ILE A 76 -5.51 5.83 -4.04
CA ILE A 76 -4.54 6.92 -4.19
C ILE A 76 -4.73 7.51 -5.58
N ALA A 77 -5.16 8.77 -5.66
CA ALA A 77 -5.34 9.48 -6.91
C ALA A 77 -4.09 10.30 -7.23
N PHE A 78 -3.61 10.22 -8.48
CA PHE A 78 -2.46 10.96 -8.98
C PHE A 78 -2.90 12.06 -9.93
N ILE A 79 -2.46 13.28 -9.64
CA ILE A 79 -2.77 14.50 -10.39
C ILE A 79 -1.78 14.63 -11.56
N PRO A 80 -2.27 14.71 -12.81
CA PRO A 80 -1.41 14.80 -13.99
C PRO A 80 -0.68 16.15 -14.06
N LYS A 81 0.52 16.16 -14.65
CA LYS A 81 1.22 17.40 -14.99
C LYS A 81 0.59 18.03 -16.23
N ASP A 82 0.55 19.36 -16.27
CA ASP A 82 0.21 20.09 -17.49
C ASP A 82 1.42 20.07 -18.43
N LEU A 83 1.31 19.37 -19.56
CA LEU A 83 2.38 19.20 -20.55
C LEU A 83 2.29 20.23 -21.70
N GLY A 84 1.53 21.31 -21.54
CA GLY A 84 1.61 22.52 -22.38
C GLY A 84 1.19 22.38 -23.85
N SER A 85 0.63 21.23 -24.26
CA SER A 85 0.44 20.91 -25.69
C SER A 85 -0.99 20.42 -26.04
N GLY A 86 -2.00 20.75 -25.24
CA GLY A 86 -3.39 20.31 -25.47
C GLY A 86 -3.69 18.85 -25.10
N TYR A 87 -2.67 18.06 -24.77
CA TYR A 87 -2.80 16.71 -24.21
C TYR A 87 -3.13 16.77 -22.72
N LYS A 88 -4.42 16.75 -22.38
CA LYS A 88 -4.88 16.59 -21.00
C LYS A 88 -4.73 15.13 -20.58
N LEU A 89 -3.57 14.78 -20.03
CA LEU A 89 -3.46 13.57 -19.21
C LEU A 89 -4.51 13.68 -18.09
N LYS A 90 -5.24 12.60 -17.85
CA LYS A 90 -6.32 12.55 -16.86
C LYS A 90 -5.86 11.75 -15.63
N THR A 91 -6.50 12.03 -14.51
CA THR A 91 -6.20 11.45 -13.19
C THR A 91 -6.16 9.93 -13.24
N GLN A 92 -5.12 9.34 -12.66
CA GLN A 92 -5.00 7.91 -12.44
C GLN A 92 -5.31 7.60 -10.97
N ILE A 93 -6.14 6.59 -10.73
CA ILE A 93 -6.44 6.11 -9.38
C ILE A 93 -5.81 4.74 -9.20
N ASN A 94 -4.91 4.63 -8.23
CA ASN A 94 -4.29 3.39 -7.82
C ASN A 94 -5.05 2.82 -6.62
N ILE A 95 -5.48 1.57 -6.73
CA ILE A 95 -6.07 0.77 -5.66
C ILE A 95 -5.04 -0.29 -5.27
N PRO A 96 -4.18 -0.03 -4.27
CA PRO A 96 -3.22 -1.02 -3.81
C PRO A 96 -3.95 -2.09 -2.99
N ILE A 97 -3.56 -3.35 -3.15
CA ILE A 97 -3.96 -4.47 -2.29
C ILE A 97 -2.66 -5.17 -1.92
N LYS A 98 -2.20 -4.92 -0.69
CA LYS A 98 -0.88 -5.34 -0.20
C LYS A 98 -0.99 -6.13 1.09
N ALA A 99 -0.17 -7.15 1.21
CA ALA A 99 0.15 -7.78 2.48
C ALA A 99 1.56 -7.37 2.90
N GLY A 100 1.83 -7.26 4.18
CA GLY A 100 3.13 -6.82 4.66
C GLY A 100 3.50 -7.37 6.01
N TYR A 101 4.78 -7.24 6.33
CA TYR A 101 5.35 -7.57 7.62
C TYR A 101 5.92 -6.29 8.25
N LYS A 102 5.51 -6.02 9.48
CA LYS A 102 5.91 -4.87 10.27
C LYS A 102 6.71 -5.35 11.48
N TYR A 103 7.87 -4.75 11.70
CA TYR A 103 8.76 -5.06 12.82
C TYR A 103 9.13 -3.79 13.58
N MET A 104 8.86 -3.76 14.87
CA MET A 104 9.23 -2.68 15.79
C MET A 104 10.74 -2.75 16.03
N LEU A 105 11.45 -1.70 15.61
CA LEU A 105 12.88 -1.52 15.83
C LEU A 105 13.16 -0.85 17.19
N SER A 106 12.18 -0.12 17.70
CA SER A 106 12.14 0.44 19.05
C SER A 106 10.67 0.58 19.50
N ASP A 107 10.42 1.13 20.68
CA ASP A 107 9.06 1.29 21.22
C ASP A 107 8.13 2.08 20.29
N ASN A 108 8.68 3.02 19.52
CA ASN A 108 7.91 3.87 18.60
C ASN A 108 8.30 3.69 17.14
N PHE A 109 9.52 3.22 16.83
CA PHE A 109 9.98 3.13 15.45
C PHE A 109 9.80 1.72 14.89
N TYR A 110 9.35 1.61 13.65
CA TYR A 110 9.17 0.34 12.97
C TYR A 110 9.68 0.38 11.53
N ALA A 111 10.11 -0.77 11.05
CA ALA A 111 10.27 -1.05 9.63
C ALA A 111 9.06 -1.85 9.13
N ILE A 112 8.70 -1.63 7.87
CA ILE A 112 7.62 -2.37 7.22
C ILE A 112 8.01 -2.71 5.78
N GLY A 113 7.76 -3.96 5.40
CA GLY A 113 7.85 -4.41 4.01
C GLY A 113 6.48 -4.87 3.55
N GLU A 114 5.92 -4.23 2.53
CA GLU A 114 4.67 -4.67 1.92
C GLU A 114 4.89 -5.18 0.48
N ALA A 115 4.11 -6.15 0.06
CA ALA A 115 4.07 -6.63 -1.32
C ALA A 115 2.65 -7.05 -1.70
N GLY A 116 2.31 -6.96 -2.99
CA GLY A 116 0.99 -7.32 -3.47
C GLY A 116 0.74 -6.84 -4.89
N ILE A 117 -0.47 -6.36 -5.13
CA ILE A 117 -0.93 -5.94 -6.45
C ILE A 117 -1.54 -4.55 -6.34
N THR A 118 -1.19 -3.66 -7.25
CA THR A 118 -1.90 -2.39 -7.44
C THR A 118 -2.73 -2.47 -8.69
N ILE A 119 -4.00 -2.11 -8.56
CA ILE A 119 -4.91 -1.94 -9.70
C ILE A 119 -4.92 -0.45 -10.04
N ALA A 120 -4.27 -0.09 -11.15
CA ALA A 120 -4.29 1.25 -11.70
C ALA A 120 -5.52 1.40 -12.61
N LYS A 121 -6.37 2.38 -12.31
CA LYS A 121 -7.49 2.80 -13.15
C LYS A 121 -7.17 4.16 -13.74
N SER A 122 -7.07 4.21 -15.05
CA SER A 122 -6.86 5.44 -15.81
C SER A 122 -8.14 5.79 -16.55
N TYR A 123 -8.55 7.04 -16.45
CA TYR A 123 -9.72 7.57 -17.15
C TYR A 123 -9.22 8.38 -18.34
N ALA A 124 -9.74 8.16 -19.55
CA ALA A 124 -9.43 8.93 -20.75
C ALA A 124 -10.73 9.55 -21.30
N SER A 125 -10.64 10.69 -21.99
CA SER A 125 -11.80 11.21 -22.74
C SER A 125 -11.86 10.49 -24.08
N ASN A 126 -13.04 9.98 -24.45
CA ASN A 126 -13.34 9.78 -25.86
C ASN A 126 -13.49 11.16 -26.50
N GLY A 127 -13.00 11.35 -27.72
CA GLY A 127 -13.07 12.61 -28.48
C GLY A 127 -14.50 13.16 -28.65
N ASN A 128 -15.53 12.35 -28.35
CA ASN A 128 -16.95 12.72 -28.37
C ASN A 128 -17.55 13.05 -26.98
N GLY A 129 -16.74 13.38 -25.97
CA GLY A 129 -17.23 13.77 -24.63
C GLY A 129 -17.59 12.61 -23.68
N GLY A 130 -17.39 11.36 -24.10
CA GLY A 130 -17.49 10.18 -23.23
C GLY A 130 -16.22 9.94 -22.38
N THR A 131 -16.32 9.15 -21.31
CA THR A 131 -15.14 8.71 -20.53
C THR A 131 -14.86 7.23 -20.79
N ILE A 132 -13.65 6.91 -21.23
CA ILE A 132 -13.15 5.54 -21.40
C ILE A 132 -12.30 5.22 -20.17
N SER A 133 -12.47 4.03 -19.58
CA SER A 133 -11.64 3.58 -18.45
C SER A 133 -10.79 2.39 -18.86
N ALA A 134 -9.49 2.47 -18.58
CA ALA A 134 -8.58 1.33 -18.71
C ALA A 134 -8.10 0.94 -17.30
N SER A 135 -8.07 -0.37 -17.03
CA SER A 135 -7.55 -0.91 -15.77
C SER A 135 -6.39 -1.86 -16.03
N GLY A 136 -5.27 -1.66 -15.33
CA GLY A 136 -4.15 -2.57 -15.32
C GLY A 136 -3.83 -3.02 -13.89
N SER A 137 -3.46 -4.27 -13.71
CA SER A 137 -2.89 -4.76 -12.44
C SER A 137 -1.38 -4.90 -12.58
N SER A 138 -0.65 -4.57 -11.54
CA SER A 138 0.80 -4.71 -11.50
C SER A 138 1.24 -5.18 -10.13
N PHE A 139 2.22 -6.09 -10.11
CA PHE A 139 2.91 -6.43 -8.87
C PHE A 139 3.50 -5.16 -8.27
N THR A 140 3.33 -5.00 -6.96
CA THR A 140 3.77 -3.83 -6.20
C THR A 140 4.54 -4.30 -4.98
N TYR A 141 5.63 -3.62 -4.69
CA TYR A 141 6.36 -3.76 -3.43
C TYR A 141 6.52 -2.39 -2.80
N ALA A 142 6.49 -2.34 -1.47
CA ALA A 142 6.58 -1.11 -0.72
C ALA A 142 7.37 -1.27 0.59
N PRO A 143 8.71 -1.21 0.55
CA PRO A 143 9.52 -1.08 1.75
C PRO A 143 9.37 0.33 2.34
N GLY A 144 9.34 0.41 3.66
CA GLY A 144 9.18 1.66 4.38
C GLY A 144 9.54 1.57 5.84
N ILE A 145 9.43 2.71 6.49
CA ILE A 145 9.67 2.90 7.92
C ILE A 145 8.57 3.81 8.48
N GLY A 146 8.34 3.74 9.79
CA GLY A 146 7.34 4.57 10.43
C GLY A 146 7.53 4.73 11.93
N LEU A 147 6.75 5.65 12.47
CA LEU A 147 6.66 6.03 13.86
C LEU A 147 5.23 5.81 14.35
N LYS A 148 5.09 5.04 15.42
CA LYS A 148 3.83 4.83 16.13
C LYS A 148 3.82 5.68 17.39
N LEU A 149 2.92 6.66 17.44
CA LEU A 149 2.73 7.59 18.55
C LEU A 149 1.32 7.38 19.13
N GLY A 150 1.19 6.34 19.95
CA GLY A 150 -0.10 5.93 20.51
C GLY A 150 -1.05 5.41 19.42
N ALA A 151 -2.16 6.12 19.21
CA ALA A 151 -3.12 5.83 18.14
C ALA A 151 -2.63 6.33 16.76
N LEU A 152 -1.72 7.30 16.71
CA LEU A 152 -1.20 7.85 15.47
C LEU A 152 -0.06 6.99 14.90
N ASP A 153 -0.04 6.89 13.58
CA ASP A 153 0.94 6.12 12.81
C ASP A 153 1.43 6.96 11.63
N LEU A 154 2.67 7.40 11.68
CA LEU A 154 3.31 8.16 10.62
C LEU A 154 4.25 7.22 9.89
N SER A 155 4.13 7.08 8.57
CA SER A 155 5.09 6.27 7.81
C SER A 155 5.49 6.91 6.50
N VAL A 156 6.70 6.57 6.05
CA VAL A 156 7.20 6.84 4.72
C VAL A 156 7.58 5.52 4.07
N ARG A 157 7.25 5.37 2.79
CA ARG A 157 7.57 4.17 2.01
C ARG A 157 7.95 4.54 0.60
N TYR A 158 8.81 3.74 0.00
CA TYR A 158 8.94 3.72 -1.45
C TYR A 158 7.97 2.68 -1.98
N GLU A 159 7.14 3.02 -2.96
CA GLU A 159 6.23 2.07 -3.60
C GLU A 159 6.58 1.95 -5.09
N GLY A 160 6.93 0.73 -5.51
CA GLY A 160 7.34 0.42 -6.88
C GLY A 160 6.42 -0.61 -7.52
N TYR A 161 6.06 -0.38 -8.78
CA TYR A 161 5.29 -1.30 -9.61
C TYR A 161 5.73 -1.17 -11.08
N SER A 162 5.22 -2.01 -12.00
CA SER A 162 5.71 -2.16 -13.39
C SER A 162 6.12 -0.83 -14.07
N GLY A 163 7.42 -0.52 -14.06
CA GLY A 163 8.02 0.66 -14.68
C GLY A 163 7.71 2.02 -14.03
N ALA A 164 7.11 2.05 -12.83
CA ALA A 164 6.68 3.27 -12.14
C ALA A 164 6.89 3.17 -10.61
N GLY A 165 6.98 4.31 -9.93
CA GLY A 165 7.05 4.33 -8.47
C GLY A 165 6.78 5.69 -7.88
N PHE A 166 6.60 5.73 -6.57
CA PHE A 166 6.41 6.96 -5.80
C PHE A 166 6.95 6.83 -4.38
N ILE A 167 7.32 7.96 -3.78
CA ILE A 167 7.55 8.05 -2.34
C ILE A 167 6.21 8.38 -1.69
N GLY A 168 5.70 7.46 -0.87
CA GLY A 168 4.45 7.58 -0.17
C GLY A 168 4.65 7.96 1.29
N THR A 169 3.85 8.89 1.79
CA THR A 169 3.72 9.21 3.22
C THR A 169 2.33 8.83 3.68
N ARG A 170 2.20 8.23 4.86
CA ARG A 170 0.92 7.87 5.45
C ARG A 170 0.80 8.48 6.84
N LEU A 171 -0.33 9.14 7.09
CA LEU A 171 -0.79 9.53 8.41
C LEU A 171 -1.99 8.66 8.78
N GLY A 172 -1.75 7.64 9.59
CA GLY A 172 -2.72 6.68 10.07
C GLY A 172 -3.23 6.97 11.48
N PHE A 173 -4.49 6.62 11.72
CA PHE A 173 -5.10 6.56 13.03
C PHE A 173 -5.58 5.13 13.27
N ASN A 174 -4.94 4.44 14.21
CA ASN A 174 -5.21 3.06 14.59
C ASN A 174 -6.11 3.03 15.83
N PHE A 175 -7.20 2.26 15.78
CA PHE A 175 -8.12 2.02 16.88
C PHE A 175 -8.39 0.54 17.09
#